data_AF-A0A0W0U4M0-F1
#
_entry.id   AF-A0A0W0U4M0-F1
#
_cell.length_a   1.000
_cell.length_b   1.000
_cell.length_c   1.000
_cell.angle_alpha   90.00
_cell.angle_beta   90.00
_cell.angle_gamma   90.00
#
_symmetry.space_group_name_H-M   'P 1'
#
loop_
_entity.id
_entity.type
_entity.pdbx_description
1 polymer ?
#
loop_
_entity_poly.entity_id
_entity_poly.type
_entity_poly.pdbx_seq_one_letter_code
_entity_poly.pdbx_strand_id
1 'polypeptide(L)'
;MNKIIGLGGLIVSLLLSSCSKDIAPGDYDVSEVGRLKKVASGTIISKRAVKFHSRDTANKKTEKAPGSEYIDGGRGYVYVIKLNSGSIVSVAQAEDLNLKVKQHVLVVYGKNTRVLPDNGTDN
;
A
#
# COMPACT_ATOMS: atom_id res chain seq x y z
N MET A 1 -2.33 36.95 46.76
CA MET A 1 -1.40 36.02 46.08
C MET A 1 -2.21 34.83 45.58
N ASN A 2 -2.84 34.92 44.41
CA ASN A 2 -3.63 33.83 43.83
C ASN A 2 -3.15 33.60 42.41
N LYS A 3 -2.39 32.52 42.20
CA LYS A 3 -1.93 32.15 40.87
C LYS A 3 -1.90 30.61 40.75
N ILE A 4 -2.42 30.13 39.62
CA ILE A 4 -2.02 28.89 38.92
C ILE A 4 -2.52 27.51 39.40
N ILE A 5 -3.77 27.35 39.87
CA ILE A 5 -4.32 25.99 40.15
C ILE A 5 -5.23 25.46 39.02
N GLY A 6 -5.61 26.28 38.03
CA GLY A 6 -6.59 25.89 37.00
C GLY A 6 -6.05 25.28 35.70
N LEU A 7 -4.74 25.06 35.54
CA LEU A 7 -4.15 24.75 34.22
C LEU A 7 -3.52 23.35 34.09
N GLY A 8 -3.34 22.63 35.20
CA GLY A 8 -2.68 21.32 35.19
C GLY A 8 -3.57 20.16 34.68
N GLY A 9 -4.89 20.23 34.87
CA GLY A 9 -5.80 19.12 34.57
C GLY A 9 -6.14 18.93 33.09
N LEU A 10 -6.05 19.99 32.27
CA LEU A 10 -6.45 19.95 30.86
C LEU A 10 -5.34 19.39 29.94
N ILE A 11 -4.09 19.46 30.38
CA ILE A 11 -2.92 19.05 29.57
C ILE A 11 -2.71 17.52 29.57
N VAL A 12 -3.18 16.83 30.61
CA VAL A 12 -2.96 15.38 30.76
C VAL A 12 -3.93 14.53 29.92
N SER A 13 -5.07 15.09 29.49
CA SER A 13 -6.08 14.38 28.69
C SER A 13 -5.79 14.35 27.17
N LEU A 14 -4.68 14.95 26.71
CA LEU A 14 -4.35 15.09 25.28
C LEU A 14 -3.35 14.04 24.76
N LEU A 15 -3.18 12.93 25.49
CA LEU A 15 -2.34 11.79 25.10
C LEU A 15 -3.16 10.60 24.57
N LEU A 16 -4.31 10.87 23.93
CA LEU A 16 -5.09 9.83 23.28
C LEU A 16 -4.44 9.42 21.95
N SER A 17 -3.67 8.34 22.04
CA SER A 17 -3.58 7.22 21.10
C SER A 17 -3.75 7.55 19.61
N SER A 18 -2.68 8.00 18.97
CA SER A 18 -2.54 7.90 17.51
C SER A 18 -1.84 6.59 17.15
N CYS A 19 -2.58 5.49 17.11
CA CYS A 19 -2.12 4.28 16.40
C CYS A 19 -2.36 4.51 14.91
N SER A 20 -1.41 5.14 14.24
CA SER A 20 -1.34 5.11 12.78
C SER A 20 -1.06 3.67 12.37
N LYS A 21 -2.03 3.01 11.74
CA LYS A 21 -1.79 1.70 11.13
C LYS A 21 -1.06 1.93 9.81
N ASP A 22 0.26 2.07 9.91
CA ASP A 22 1.16 2.06 8.75
C ASP A 22 1.23 0.63 8.21
N ILE A 23 0.39 0.33 7.23
CA ILE A 23 0.40 -0.97 6.56
C ILE A 23 1.47 -0.89 5.47
N ALA A 24 2.63 -1.49 5.74
CA ALA A 24 3.75 -1.52 4.79
C ALA A 24 3.39 -2.37 3.54
N PRO A 25 3.97 -2.05 2.37
CA PRO A 25 3.93 -2.93 1.21
C PRO A 25 4.47 -4.32 1.58
N GLY A 26 3.61 -5.34 1.58
CA GLY A 26 3.97 -6.71 1.98
C GLY A 26 3.34 -7.19 3.29
N ASP A 27 2.72 -6.31 4.06
CA ASP A 27 1.98 -6.71 5.27
C ASP A 27 0.68 -7.47 4.91
N TYR A 28 0.37 -8.51 5.68
CA TYR A 28 -0.83 -9.32 5.51
C TYR A 28 -1.68 -9.18 6.77
N ASP A 29 -2.98 -8.96 6.58
CA ASP A 29 -3.91 -8.98 7.69
C ASP A 29 -3.95 -10.40 8.29
N VAL A 30 -3.79 -10.51 9.62
CA VAL A 30 -3.83 -11.80 10.33
C VAL A 30 -5.14 -12.56 10.10
N SER A 31 -6.22 -11.84 9.77
CA SER A 31 -7.51 -12.45 9.40
C SER A 31 -7.52 -13.13 8.02
N GLU A 32 -6.55 -12.83 7.16
CA GLU A 32 -6.40 -13.44 5.83
C GLU A 32 -5.50 -14.68 5.84
N VAL A 33 -4.81 -14.96 6.94
CA VAL A 33 -3.93 -16.14 7.06
C VAL A 33 -4.75 -17.42 6.97
N GLY A 34 -4.31 -18.35 6.11
CA GLY A 34 -4.99 -19.64 5.89
C GLY A 34 -6.27 -19.57 5.06
N ARG A 35 -6.64 -18.38 4.53
CA ARG A 35 -7.79 -18.23 3.63
C ARG A 35 -7.35 -18.37 2.17
N LEU A 36 -8.09 -19.17 1.41
CA LEU A 36 -7.89 -19.27 -0.04
C LEU A 36 -8.28 -17.96 -0.71
N LYS A 37 -7.41 -17.46 -1.58
CA LYS A 37 -7.68 -16.30 -2.44
C LYS A 37 -7.84 -16.77 -3.88
N LYS A 38 -8.71 -16.08 -4.63
CA LYS A 38 -8.82 -16.29 -6.07
C LYS A 38 -7.57 -15.73 -6.74
N VAL A 39 -6.99 -16.50 -7.67
CA VAL A 39 -5.81 -16.09 -8.45
C VAL A 39 -6.12 -16.27 -9.93
N ALA A 40 -5.66 -15.35 -10.77
CA ALA A 40 -5.70 -15.47 -12.23
C ALA A 40 -4.30 -15.29 -12.81
N SER A 41 -3.91 -16.17 -13.74
CA SER A 41 -2.67 -16.01 -14.52
C SER A 41 -2.92 -15.12 -15.73
N GLY A 42 -1.89 -14.37 -16.12
CA GLY A 42 -1.92 -13.46 -17.26
C GLY A 42 -0.54 -12.98 -17.67
N THR A 43 -0.51 -12.10 -18.67
CA THR A 43 0.72 -11.48 -19.18
C THR A 43 0.61 -9.96 -19.09
N ILE A 44 1.67 -9.30 -18.62
CA ILE A 44 1.74 -7.84 -18.62
C ILE A 44 1.83 -7.35 -20.06
N ILE A 45 0.85 -6.56 -20.49
CA ILE A 45 0.83 -5.95 -21.83
C ILE A 45 1.25 -4.47 -21.79
N SER A 46 1.17 -3.81 -20.62
CA SER A 46 1.66 -2.44 -20.45
C SER A 46 2.04 -2.16 -18.99
N LYS A 47 2.99 -1.24 -18.80
CA LYS A 47 3.50 -0.78 -17.50
C LYS A 47 3.66 0.73 -17.55
N ARG A 48 3.17 1.44 -16.52
CA ARG A 48 3.36 2.89 -16.38
C ARG A 48 3.77 3.23 -14.95
N ALA A 49 4.83 4.03 -14.81
CA ALA A 49 5.23 4.59 -13.52
C ALA A 49 4.19 5.62 -13.04
N VAL A 50 3.84 5.54 -11.77
CA VAL A 50 2.91 6.47 -11.11
C VAL A 50 3.46 6.90 -9.76
N LYS A 51 3.00 8.05 -9.30
CA LYS A 51 3.14 8.50 -7.91
C LYS A 51 1.78 8.32 -7.26
N PHE A 52 1.71 7.71 -6.08
CA PHE A 52 0.49 7.83 -5.29
C PHE A 52 0.61 9.04 -4.39
N HIS A 53 -0.54 9.54 -3.97
CA HIS A 53 -0.64 10.69 -3.09
C HIS A 53 -1.58 10.24 -1.98
N SER A 54 -1.15 10.37 -0.72
CA SER A 54 -2.09 10.20 0.39
C SER A 54 -2.96 11.44 0.48
N ARG A 55 -4.28 11.28 0.56
CA ARG A 55 -5.22 12.41 0.66
C ARG A 55 -5.18 13.13 2.01
N ASP A 56 -4.39 12.66 2.97
CA ASP A 56 -4.38 13.15 4.36
C ASP A 56 -3.31 14.21 4.68
N THR A 57 -2.64 14.81 3.69
CA THR A 57 -1.58 15.82 3.93
C THR A 57 -2.05 17.28 3.91
N ALA A 58 -3.33 17.57 3.66
CA ALA A 58 -3.83 18.95 3.55
C ALA A 58 -3.84 19.74 4.89
N ASN A 59 -3.67 19.08 6.05
CA ASN A 59 -3.74 19.75 7.36
C ASN A 59 -2.69 19.26 8.39
N LYS A 60 -1.45 19.01 7.95
CA LYS A 60 -0.30 18.88 8.85
C LYS A 60 0.89 19.66 8.33
N LYS A 61 1.04 20.89 8.83
CA LYS A 61 2.34 21.57 8.91
C LYS A 61 3.13 20.80 9.97
N THR A 62 3.91 19.79 9.57
CA THR A 62 4.77 19.09 10.53
C THR A 62 6.07 18.67 9.87
N GLU A 63 7.14 19.09 10.51
CA GLU A 63 8.54 18.83 10.20
C GLU A 63 8.76 17.34 9.95
N LYS A 64 9.50 17.01 8.88
CA LYS A 64 9.83 15.63 8.51
C LYS A 64 10.55 14.93 9.68
N ALA A 65 9.86 14.03 10.37
CA ALA A 65 10.49 13.06 11.25
C ALA A 65 11.29 12.04 10.40
N PRO A 66 12.41 11.49 10.91
CA PRO A 66 13.15 10.41 10.23
C PRO A 66 12.22 9.22 9.96
N GLY A 67 12.20 8.71 8.72
CA GLY A 67 11.27 7.64 8.28
C GLY A 67 9.98 8.13 7.61
N SER A 68 9.73 9.44 7.57
CA SER A 68 8.60 10.03 6.82
C SER A 68 8.75 10.02 5.29
N GLU A 69 9.82 9.42 4.76
CA GLU A 69 10.07 9.28 3.32
C GLU A 69 8.98 8.48 2.59
N TYR A 70 8.21 7.68 3.34
CA TYR A 70 7.08 6.88 2.83
C TYR A 70 5.71 7.57 2.92
N ILE A 71 5.60 8.77 3.51
CA ILE A 71 4.33 9.48 3.69
C ILE A 71 3.86 10.17 2.38
N ASP A 72 4.74 10.34 1.40
CA ASP A 72 4.42 10.95 0.10
C ASP A 72 3.94 9.90 -0.92
N GLY A 73 2.95 9.08 -0.51
CA GLY A 73 2.25 8.07 -1.32
C GLY A 73 3.10 7.04 -2.09
N GLY A 74 4.42 7.06 -2.03
CA GLY A 74 5.28 6.12 -2.72
C GLY A 74 5.21 6.24 -4.25
N ARG A 75 6.31 5.81 -4.89
CA ARG A 75 6.30 5.52 -6.32
C ARG A 75 5.77 4.11 -6.52
N GLY A 76 5.21 3.85 -7.68
CA GLY A 76 4.87 2.50 -8.08
C GLY A 76 4.55 2.41 -9.55
N TYR A 77 3.90 1.32 -9.90
CA TYR A 77 3.54 1.04 -11.29
C TYR A 77 2.07 0.63 -11.37
N VAL A 78 1.44 1.08 -12.46
CA VAL A 78 0.19 0.50 -12.94
C VAL A 78 0.53 -0.50 -14.02
N TYR A 79 0.12 -1.75 -13.81
CA TYR A 79 0.24 -2.84 -14.77
C TYR A 79 -1.10 -3.06 -15.46
N VAL A 80 -1.08 -3.11 -16.79
CA VAL A 80 -2.20 -3.61 -17.58
C VAL A 80 -1.89 -5.04 -17.96
N ILE A 81 -2.77 -5.95 -17.58
CA ILE A 81 -2.54 -7.39 -17.67
C ILE A 81 -3.66 -7.99 -18.50
N LYS A 82 -3.28 -8.73 -19.55
CA LYS A 82 -4.21 -9.59 -20.27
C LYS A 82 -4.23 -10.93 -19.54
N LEU A 83 -5.36 -11.25 -18.92
CA LEU A 83 -5.57 -12.53 -18.26
C LEU A 83 -5.69 -13.65 -19.31
N ASN A 84 -5.38 -14.88 -18.92
CA ASN A 84 -5.50 -16.05 -19.80
C ASN A 84 -6.95 -16.31 -20.21
N SER A 85 -7.92 -15.80 -19.45
CA SER A 85 -9.35 -15.78 -19.83
C SER A 85 -9.68 -14.85 -21.00
N GLY A 86 -8.73 -14.03 -21.45
CA GLY A 86 -8.92 -13.00 -22.49
C GLY A 86 -9.33 -11.63 -21.94
N SER A 87 -9.75 -11.55 -20.67
CA SER A 87 -10.09 -10.28 -20.01
C SER A 87 -8.85 -9.41 -19.77
N ILE A 88 -9.04 -8.09 -19.71
CA ILE A 88 -7.97 -7.13 -19.40
C ILE A 88 -8.25 -6.51 -18.03
N VAL A 89 -7.24 -6.48 -17.17
CA VAL A 89 -7.31 -5.84 -15.85
C VAL A 89 -6.18 -4.83 -15.67
N SER A 90 -6.44 -3.82 -14.84
CA SER A 90 -5.44 -2.82 -14.44
C SER A 90 -5.23 -2.89 -12.94
N VAL A 91 -3.97 -3.02 -12.50
CA VAL A 91 -3.61 -3.11 -11.09
C VAL A 91 -2.50 -2.12 -10.79
N ALA A 92 -2.71 -1.27 -9.79
CA ALA A 92 -1.71 -0.34 -9.28
C ALA A 92 -1.04 -0.93 -8.04
N GLN A 93 0.30 -0.90 -8.01
CA GLN A 93 1.07 -1.45 -6.89
C GLN A 93 2.24 -0.53 -6.55
N ALA A 94 2.44 -0.27 -5.25
CA ALA A 94 3.61 0.43 -4.74
C ALA A 94 4.89 -0.37 -5.00
N GLU A 95 6.01 0.33 -5.20
CA GLU A 95 7.26 -0.27 -5.67
C GLU A 95 7.85 -1.26 -4.64
N ASP A 96 8.05 -2.50 -5.09
CA ASP A 96 8.99 -3.51 -4.52
C ASP A 96 9.31 -4.64 -5.52
N LEU A 97 8.46 -4.83 -6.55
CA LEU A 97 8.67 -5.80 -7.65
C LEU A 97 8.86 -5.10 -9.00
N ASN A 98 10.06 -5.20 -9.60
CA ASN A 98 10.36 -4.65 -10.93
C ASN A 98 9.88 -5.58 -12.07
N LEU A 99 8.57 -5.79 -12.17
CA LEU A 99 7.96 -6.61 -13.22
C LEU A 99 8.11 -5.96 -14.59
N LYS A 100 8.31 -6.76 -15.63
CA LYS A 100 8.54 -6.31 -17.02
C LYS A 100 7.31 -6.55 -17.90
N VAL A 101 7.17 -5.75 -18.95
CA VAL A 101 6.19 -6.02 -20.02
C VAL A 101 6.55 -7.36 -20.67
N LYS A 102 5.54 -8.13 -21.09
CA LYS A 102 5.59 -9.52 -21.56
C LYS A 102 5.90 -10.58 -20.49
N GLN A 103 6.07 -10.19 -19.23
CA GLN A 103 6.27 -11.14 -18.14
C GLN A 103 4.94 -11.82 -17.77
N HIS A 104 5.00 -13.13 -17.53
CA HIS A 104 3.91 -13.91 -16.96
C HIS A 104 3.75 -13.59 -15.48
N VAL A 105 2.50 -13.38 -15.05
CA VAL A 105 2.17 -12.93 -13.71
C VAL A 105 0.91 -13.57 -13.18
N LEU A 106 0.84 -13.63 -11.85
CA LEU A 106 -0.34 -14.01 -11.11
C LEU A 106 -0.99 -12.76 -10.50
N VAL A 107 -2.28 -12.60 -10.75
CA VAL A 107 -3.13 -11.57 -10.13
C VAL A 107 -3.89 -12.22 -8.98
N VAL A 108 -3.53 -11.84 -7.75
CA VAL A 108 -4.16 -12.33 -6.53
C VAL A 108 -5.26 -11.35 -6.12
N TYR A 109 -6.51 -11.81 -6.14
CA TYR A 109 -7.67 -11.02 -5.74
C TYR A 109 -7.84 -11.02 -4.22
N GLY A 110 -8.35 -9.93 -3.67
CA GLY A 110 -8.65 -9.78 -2.25
C GLY A 110 -8.96 -8.33 -1.90
N LYS A 111 -8.98 -8.01 -0.60
CA LYS A 111 -9.11 -6.64 -0.10
C LYS A 111 -8.03 -5.73 -0.69
N ASN A 112 -6.82 -6.25 -0.80
CA ASN A 112 -5.70 -5.65 -1.52
C ASN A 112 -5.32 -6.59 -2.67
N THR A 113 -5.45 -6.10 -3.91
CA THR A 113 -5.04 -6.86 -5.10
C THR A 113 -3.53 -6.76 -5.27
N ARG A 114 -2.88 -7.88 -5.63
CA ARG A 114 -1.43 -7.94 -5.79
C ARG A 114 -1.06 -8.65 -7.09
N VAL A 115 0.01 -8.18 -7.72
CA VAL A 115 0.61 -8.79 -8.91
C VAL A 115 1.94 -9.42 -8.51
N LEU A 116 2.09 -10.72 -8.79
CA LEU A 116 3.28 -11.51 -8.49
C LEU A 116 3.86 -12.08 -9.79
N PRO A 117 5.19 -12.27 -9.89
CA PRO A 117 5.78 -12.98 -11.01
C PRO A 117 5.29 -14.43 -11.00
N ASP A 118 4.91 -14.94 -12.17
CA ASP A 118 4.59 -16.35 -12.35
C ASP A 118 5.88 -17.11 -12.67
N ASN A 119 6.65 -17.44 -11.63
CA ASN A 119 7.90 -18.21 -11.75
C ASN A 119 7.63 -19.72 -11.89
N GLY A 120 6.37 -20.14 -12.05
CA GLY A 120 5.95 -21.54 -12.07
C GLY A 120 6.26 -22.29 -13.37
N THR A 121 7.10 -21.75 -14.27
CA THR A 121 7.50 -22.43 -15.51
C THR A 121 8.88 -21.95 -15.99
N ASP A 122 9.89 -22.06 -15.14
CA ASP A 122 11.21 -22.45 -15.63
C ASP A 122 11.25 -23.98 -15.51
N ASN A 123 11.47 -24.68 -16.62
CA ASN A 123 11.46 -26.15 -16.71
C ASN A 123 12.29 -26.85 -15.62
#